data_AF-A0A3Q2XU34-F1
#
_entry.id   AF-A0A3Q2XU34-F1
#
_cell.length_a   1.000
_cell.length_b   1.000
_cell.length_c   1.000
_cell.angle_alpha   90.00
_cell.angle_beta   90.00
_cell.angle_gamma   90.00
#
_symmetry.space_group_name_H-M   'P 1'
#
loop_
_entity.id
_entity.type
_entity.pdbx_description
1 polymer ?
#
loop_
_entity_poly.entity_id
_entity_poly.type
_entity_poly.pdbx_seq_one_letter_code
_entity_poly.pdbx_strand_id
1 'polypeptide(L)'
;MGLDLSKLTYDEAAHVWQVVQRDFDLRKKEEDRLGELKTKIEQEDCKREMLADWANLTQSHCIRCLKAFKFLVNKKRQCLDCQLPICGSCSHYNKKEHGWVCAPCHMARVLKIGSLEWYHKNMQMRFKRFGSAKVMRSLFKRLLLPLQKGSLGGPS
;
A
#
# COMPACT_ATOMS: atom_id res chain seq x y z
N MET A 1 -4.21 2.22 30.80
CA MET A 1 -5.47 1.47 30.96
C MET A 1 -5.53 0.32 29.95
N GLY A 2 -5.54 -0.93 30.43
CA GLY A 2 -5.62 -2.13 29.58
C GLY A 2 -7.03 -2.39 29.07
N LEU A 3 -7.17 -3.14 27.97
CA LEU A 3 -8.47 -3.65 27.53
C LEU A 3 -8.73 -4.96 28.29
N ASP A 4 -9.76 -5.00 29.13
CA ASP A 4 -10.18 -6.20 29.83
C ASP A 4 -11.19 -7.00 28.99
N LEU A 5 -10.86 -8.26 28.71
CA LEU A 5 -11.67 -9.22 27.95
C LEU A 5 -11.96 -10.49 28.77
N SER A 6 -11.83 -10.41 30.10
CA SER A 6 -12.06 -11.52 31.04
C SER A 6 -13.49 -12.08 30.99
N LYS A 7 -14.47 -11.22 30.66
CA LYS A 7 -15.89 -11.57 30.61
C LYS A 7 -16.31 -12.40 29.40
N LEU A 8 -15.47 -12.52 28.37
CA LEU A 8 -15.79 -13.36 27.21
C LEU A 8 -15.74 -14.84 27.60
N THR A 9 -16.67 -15.63 27.11
CA THR A 9 -16.57 -17.10 27.12
C THR A 9 -15.44 -17.57 26.19
N TYR A 10 -15.09 -18.85 26.25
CA TYR A 10 -14.07 -19.42 25.37
C TYR A 10 -14.48 -19.31 23.89
N ASP A 11 -15.71 -19.68 23.56
CA ASP A 11 -16.21 -19.66 22.18
C ASP A 11 -16.27 -18.23 21.62
N GLU A 12 -16.70 -17.25 22.43
CA GLU A 12 -16.66 -15.84 22.04
C GLU A 12 -15.23 -15.35 21.82
N ALA A 13 -14.29 -15.70 22.71
CA ALA A 13 -12.89 -15.32 22.56
C ALA A 13 -12.25 -15.96 21.31
N ALA A 14 -12.57 -17.22 21.01
CA ALA A 14 -12.13 -17.92 19.80
C ALA A 14 -12.71 -17.27 18.54
N HIS A 15 -13.98 -16.86 18.56
CA HIS A 15 -14.60 -16.14 17.45
C HIS A 15 -13.94 -14.77 17.23
N VAL A 16 -13.74 -13.99 18.29
CA VAL A 16 -13.04 -12.68 18.19
C VAL A 16 -11.62 -12.85 17.67
N TRP A 17 -10.92 -13.91 18.09
CA TRP A 17 -9.59 -14.24 17.57
C TRP A 17 -9.58 -14.42 16.05
N GLN A 18 -10.54 -15.17 15.49
CA GLN A 18 -10.66 -15.35 14.04
C GLN A 18 -10.95 -14.04 13.30
N VAL A 19 -11.79 -13.16 13.86
CA VAL A 19 -12.05 -11.83 13.30
C VAL A 19 -10.76 -11.00 13.28
N VAL A 20 -10.02 -11.01 14.38
CA VAL A 20 -8.74 -10.31 14.50
C VAL A 20 -7.72 -10.83 13.48
N GLN A 21 -7.58 -12.15 13.31
CA GLN A 21 -6.69 -12.73 12.31
C GLN A 21 -7.00 -12.23 10.90
N ARG A 22 -8.28 -12.21 10.50
CA ARG A 22 -8.69 -11.69 9.18
C ARG A 22 -8.35 -10.20 9.01
N ASP A 23 -8.46 -9.37 10.05
CA ASP A 23 -8.04 -7.97 9.97
C ASP A 23 -6.52 -7.83 9.81
N PHE A 24 -5.72 -8.69 10.47
CA PHE A 24 -4.27 -8.72 10.26
C PHE A 24 -3.92 -9.14 8.83
N ASP A 25 -4.55 -10.19 8.30
CA ASP A 25 -4.33 -10.65 6.93
C ASP A 25 -4.70 -9.57 5.91
N LEU A 26 -5.82 -8.87 6.13
CA LEU A 26 -6.26 -7.78 5.26
C LEU A 26 -5.28 -6.61 5.28
N ARG A 27 -4.78 -6.22 6.46
CA ARG A 27 -3.76 -5.18 6.58
C ARG A 27 -2.46 -5.56 5.89
N LYS A 28 -2.00 -6.79 6.07
CA LYS A 28 -0.79 -7.28 5.41
C LYS A 28 -0.93 -7.27 3.89
N LYS A 29 -2.06 -7.75 3.37
CA LYS A 29 -2.35 -7.70 1.92
C LYS A 29 -2.32 -6.27 1.37
N GLU A 30 -2.85 -5.30 2.11
CA GLU A 30 -2.82 -3.90 1.69
C GLU A 30 -1.40 -3.29 1.78
N GLU A 31 -0.63 -3.62 2.82
CA GLU A 31 0.78 -3.24 2.93
C GLU A 31 1.60 -3.80 1.76
N ASP A 32 1.46 -5.08 1.47
CA ASP A 32 2.12 -5.75 0.34
C ASP A 32 1.73 -5.09 -0.99
N ARG A 33 0.43 -4.84 -1.21
CA ARG A 33 -0.09 -4.20 -2.43
C ARG A 33 0.47 -2.78 -2.63
N LEU A 34 0.53 -1.98 -1.57
CA LEU A 34 1.09 -0.62 -1.63
C LEU A 34 2.62 -0.66 -1.80
N GLY A 35 3.29 -1.63 -1.17
CA GLY A 35 4.72 -1.88 -1.32
C GLY A 35 5.11 -2.21 -2.77
N GLU A 36 4.41 -3.16 -3.40
CA GLU A 36 4.62 -3.49 -4.81
C GLU A 36 4.42 -2.28 -5.73
N LEU A 37 3.39 -1.46 -5.45
CA LEU A 37 3.13 -0.25 -6.23
C LEU A 37 4.27 0.75 -6.10
N LYS A 38 4.81 0.93 -4.89
CA LYS A 38 5.97 1.79 -4.63
C LYS A 38 7.20 1.30 -5.38
N THR A 39 7.53 0.01 -5.30
CA THR A 39 8.65 -0.58 -6.03
C THR A 39 8.52 -0.40 -7.55
N LYS A 40 7.32 -0.56 -8.12
CA LYS A 40 7.08 -0.33 -9.55
C LYS A 40 7.31 1.14 -9.95
N ILE A 41 6.96 2.10 -9.09
CA ILE A 41 7.23 3.52 -9.32
C ILE A 41 8.75 3.79 -9.29
N GLU A 42 9.45 3.30 -8.27
CA GLU A 42 10.91 3.45 -8.13
C GLU A 42 11.67 2.86 -9.33
N GLN A 43 11.24 1.71 -9.85
CA GLN A 43 11.82 1.12 -11.06
C GLN A 43 11.64 2.02 -12.29
N GLU A 44 10.48 2.66 -12.44
CA GLU A 44 10.21 3.58 -13.55
C GLU A 44 10.96 4.91 -13.42
N ASP A 45 11.22 5.36 -12.19
CA ASP A 45 12.04 6.54 -11.94
C ASP A 45 13.52 6.26 -12.21
N CYS A 46 14.04 5.11 -11.79
CA CYS A 46 15.40 4.68 -12.12
C CYS A 46 15.63 4.56 -13.64
N LYS A 47 14.68 3.94 -14.38
CA LYS A 47 14.73 3.91 -15.85
C LYS A 47 14.78 5.31 -16.44
N ARG A 48 14.04 6.26 -15.89
CA ARG A 48 14.01 7.64 -16.36
C ARG A 48 15.35 8.34 -16.12
N GLU A 49 15.97 8.14 -14.96
CA GLU A 49 17.28 8.70 -14.64
C GLU A 49 18.36 8.23 -15.63
N MET A 50 18.35 6.93 -15.98
CA MET A 50 19.25 6.37 -17.00
C MET A 50 19.04 6.96 -18.41
N LEU A 51 17.88 7.55 -18.67
CA LEU A 51 17.51 8.15 -19.96
C LEU A 51 17.66 9.68 -19.96
N ALA A 52 18.05 10.31 -18.85
CA ALA A 52 18.11 11.75 -18.71
C ALA A 52 19.09 12.42 -19.71
N ASP A 53 20.16 11.70 -20.09
CA ASP A 53 21.15 12.16 -21.06
C ASP A 53 20.65 12.13 -22.52
N TRP A 54 19.48 11.54 -22.77
CA TRP A 54 18.90 11.35 -24.10
C TRP A 54 17.84 12.40 -24.43
N ALA A 55 18.13 13.68 -24.18
CA ALA A 55 17.19 14.80 -24.35
C ALA A 55 16.47 14.81 -25.73
N ASN A 56 17.17 14.43 -26.79
CA ASN A 56 16.62 14.34 -28.15
C ASN A 56 15.61 13.19 -28.35
N LEU A 57 15.73 12.11 -27.57
CA LEU A 57 14.88 10.92 -27.70
C LEU A 57 13.42 11.24 -27.34
N THR A 58 13.21 12.12 -26.36
CA THR A 58 11.87 12.51 -25.89
C THR A 58 11.07 13.29 -26.95
N GLN A 59 11.73 13.95 -27.90
CA GLN A 59 11.03 14.69 -28.93
C GLN A 59 10.29 13.77 -29.91
N SER A 60 10.88 12.60 -30.21
CA SER A 60 10.42 11.65 -31.23
C SER A 60 9.90 10.31 -30.67
N HIS A 61 10.13 9.99 -29.40
CA HIS A 61 9.75 8.72 -28.78
C HIS A 61 8.95 8.89 -27.48
N CYS A 62 8.10 7.92 -27.17
CA CYS A 62 7.45 7.82 -25.87
C CYS A 62 8.48 7.54 -24.78
N ILE A 63 8.53 8.37 -23.73
CA ILE A 63 9.49 8.19 -22.63
C ILE A 63 9.32 6.86 -21.87
N ARG A 64 8.13 6.24 -21.93
CA ARG A 64 7.81 5.01 -21.16
C ARG A 64 8.16 3.73 -21.90
N CYS A 65 7.77 3.60 -23.17
CA CYS A 65 8.01 2.38 -23.95
C CYS A 65 9.12 2.53 -25.01
N LEU A 66 9.70 3.72 -25.14
CA LEU A 66 10.75 4.07 -26.11
C LEU A 66 10.36 3.83 -27.58
N LYS A 67 9.08 3.64 -27.88
CA LYS A 67 8.58 3.53 -29.26
C LYS A 67 8.44 4.93 -29.87
N ALA A 68 8.87 5.08 -31.13
CA ALA A 68 8.72 6.31 -31.89
C ALA A 68 7.24 6.70 -32.04
N PHE A 69 6.96 8.00 -31.98
CA PHE A 69 5.67 8.54 -32.35
C PHE A 69 5.43 8.39 -33.85
N LYS A 70 4.20 8.05 -34.23
CA LYS A 70 3.78 7.94 -35.63
C LYS A 70 2.46 8.70 -35.78
N PHE A 71 2.36 9.53 -36.81
CA PHE A 71 1.27 10.49 -37.02
C PHE A 71 -0.14 9.87 -36.92
N LEU A 72 -0.33 8.62 -37.37
CA LEU A 72 -1.64 7.96 -37.40
C LEU A 72 -1.87 6.93 -36.27
N VAL A 73 -0.83 6.22 -35.81
CA VAL A 73 -0.99 5.05 -34.92
C VAL A 73 -0.50 5.32 -33.49
N ASN A 74 0.52 6.16 -33.33
CA ASN A 74 1.13 6.49 -32.04
C ASN A 74 1.18 8.00 -31.87
N LYS A 75 -0.01 8.60 -31.70
CA LYS A 75 -0.14 10.04 -31.44
C LYS A 75 0.58 10.40 -30.13
N LYS A 76 1.36 11.47 -30.19
CA LYS A 76 2.05 12.07 -29.04
C LYS A 76 1.03 12.72 -28.10
N ARG A 77 1.13 12.43 -26.82
CA ARG A 77 0.36 13.03 -25.71
C ARG A 77 1.34 13.57 -24.67
N GLN A 78 0.92 14.52 -23.86
CA GLN A 78 1.71 15.05 -22.76
C GLN A 78 1.09 14.62 -21.42
N CYS A 79 1.93 14.12 -20.51
CA CYS A 79 1.50 13.78 -19.15
C CYS A 79 1.24 15.07 -18.35
N LEU A 80 0.09 15.17 -17.68
CA LEU A 80 -0.23 16.32 -16.81
C LEU A 80 0.74 16.49 -15.63
N ASP A 81 1.26 15.38 -15.09
CA ASP A 81 2.07 15.43 -13.86
C ASP A 81 3.54 15.71 -14.17
N CYS A 82 4.17 14.86 -14.99
CA CYS A 82 5.61 14.97 -15.27
C CYS A 82 5.94 15.76 -16.53
N GLN A 83 4.93 16.22 -17.29
CA GLN A 83 5.09 16.99 -18.53
C GLN A 83 5.86 16.28 -19.66
N LEU A 84 6.17 14.99 -19.50
CA LEU A 84 6.90 14.20 -20.50
C LEU A 84 5.97 13.62 -21.58
N PRO A 85 6.51 13.39 -22.80
CA PRO A 85 5.74 12.89 -23.92
C PRO A 85 5.53 11.37 -23.88
N ILE A 86 4.27 10.96 -24.09
CA ILE A 86 3.81 9.58 -23.98
C ILE A 86 2.93 9.17 -25.16
N CYS A 87 2.89 7.87 -25.49
CA CYS A 87 1.97 7.33 -26.48
C CYS A 87 0.63 6.94 -25.83
N GLY A 88 -0.35 6.59 -26.67
CA GLY A 88 -1.68 6.23 -26.20
C GLY A 88 -1.72 5.03 -25.25
N SER A 89 -0.91 4.00 -25.50
CA SER A 89 -0.84 2.79 -24.68
C SER A 89 -0.15 3.00 -23.33
N CYS A 90 0.64 4.07 -23.17
CA CYS A 90 1.33 4.41 -21.93
C CYS A 90 0.62 5.52 -21.13
N SER A 91 -0.61 5.86 -21.52
CA SER A 91 -1.36 6.98 -20.97
C SER A 91 -2.76 6.55 -20.50
N HIS A 92 -3.23 7.18 -19.43
CA HIS A 92 -4.57 7.07 -18.89
C HIS A 92 -5.27 8.42 -19.00
N TYR A 93 -6.52 8.45 -19.46
CA TYR A 93 -7.30 9.68 -19.49
C TYR A 93 -7.89 9.97 -18.11
N ASN A 94 -7.55 11.12 -17.54
CA ASN A 94 -8.18 11.65 -16.35
C ASN A 94 -9.40 12.47 -16.75
N LYS A 95 -10.59 11.95 -16.44
CA LYS A 95 -11.87 12.62 -16.73
C LYS A 95 -12.08 13.91 -15.94
N LYS A 96 -11.55 14.00 -14.71
CA LYS A 96 -11.75 15.17 -13.82
C LYS A 96 -10.90 16.36 -14.25
N GLU A 97 -9.68 16.10 -14.68
CA GLU A 97 -8.72 17.14 -15.13
C GLU A 97 -8.70 17.29 -16.66
N HIS A 98 -9.55 16.56 -17.37
CA HIS A 98 -9.66 16.57 -18.83
C HIS A 98 -8.32 16.40 -19.58
N GLY A 99 -7.43 15.51 -19.10
CA GLY A 99 -6.11 15.32 -19.72
C GLY A 99 -5.50 13.94 -19.50
N TRP A 100 -4.27 13.76 -19.97
CA TRP A 100 -3.59 12.46 -19.98
C TRP A 100 -2.55 12.36 -18.88
N VAL A 101 -2.48 11.22 -18.20
CA VAL A 101 -1.46 10.93 -17.19
C VAL A 101 -0.72 9.65 -17.60
N CYS A 102 0.60 9.63 -17.48
CA CYS A 102 1.37 8.43 -17.79
C CYS A 102 1.13 7.34 -16.73
N ALA A 103 1.28 6.06 -17.11
CA ALA A 103 1.05 4.95 -16.17
C ALA A 103 1.81 5.10 -14.82
N PRO A 104 3.10 5.50 -14.78
CA PRO A 104 3.79 5.72 -13.50
C PRO A 104 3.24 6.86 -12.66
N CYS A 105 2.89 7.99 -13.27
CA CYS A 105 2.26 9.10 -12.54
C CYS A 105 0.86 8.72 -12.04
N HIS A 106 0.10 7.93 -12.80
CA HIS A 106 -1.17 7.37 -12.35
C HIS A 106 -0.97 6.44 -11.14
N MET A 107 0.02 5.55 -11.18
CA MET A 107 0.40 4.70 -10.04
C MET A 107 0.76 5.54 -8.82
N ALA A 108 1.55 6.61 -8.99
CA ALA A 108 1.91 7.52 -7.90
C ALA A 108 0.69 8.22 -7.28
N ARG A 109 -0.30 8.64 -8.08
CA ARG A 109 -1.57 9.17 -7.57
C ARG A 109 -2.35 8.13 -6.77
N VAL A 110 -2.42 6.89 -7.27
CA VAL A 110 -3.08 5.78 -6.57
C VAL A 110 -2.38 5.48 -5.24
N LEU A 111 -1.04 5.44 -5.22
CA LEU A 111 -0.26 5.23 -4.01
C LEU A 111 -0.52 6.35 -2.99
N LYS A 112 -0.47 7.61 -3.42
CA LYS A 112 -0.71 8.78 -2.55
C LYS A 112 -2.10 8.78 -1.91
N ILE A 113 -3.13 8.39 -2.66
CA ILE A 113 -4.49 8.31 -2.14
C ILE A 113 -4.66 7.06 -1.26
N GLY A 114 -4.21 5.91 -1.75
CA GLY A 114 -4.38 4.61 -1.09
C GLY A 114 -3.58 4.44 0.19
N SER A 115 -2.44 5.13 0.33
CA SER A 115 -1.63 5.08 1.55
C SER A 115 -2.33 5.69 2.76
N LEU A 116 -3.35 6.54 2.56
CA LEU A 116 -4.13 7.20 3.61
C LEU A 116 -3.25 7.80 4.71
N GLU A 117 -2.11 8.38 4.35
CA GLU A 117 -1.09 8.84 5.31
C GLU A 117 -1.66 9.78 6.37
N TRP A 118 -2.57 10.69 5.98
CA TRP A 118 -3.21 11.63 6.90
C TRP A 118 -3.97 10.88 8.01
N TYR A 119 -4.67 9.80 7.67
CA TYR A 119 -5.46 9.01 8.60
C TYR A 119 -4.54 8.22 9.54
N HIS A 120 -3.53 7.56 8.99
CA HIS A 120 -2.60 6.77 9.79
C HIS A 120 -1.74 7.63 10.73
N LYS A 121 -1.28 8.81 10.29
CA LYS A 121 -0.58 9.78 11.16
C LYS A 121 -1.48 10.24 12.31
N ASN A 122 -2.72 10.62 12.00
CA ASN A 122 -3.70 11.02 13.01
C ASN A 122 -4.00 9.90 14.02
N MET A 123 -4.13 8.66 13.53
CA MET A 123 -4.31 7.50 14.39
C MET A 123 -3.11 7.26 15.32
N GLN A 124 -1.88 7.34 14.80
CA GLN A 124 -0.66 7.09 15.57
C GLN A 124 -0.42 8.16 16.65
N MET A 125 -0.84 9.41 16.40
CA MET A 125 -0.80 10.47 17.41
C MET A 125 -1.76 10.21 18.57
N ARG A 126 -2.94 9.61 18.30
CA ARG A 126 -3.96 9.34 19.32
C ARG A 126 -3.78 7.99 20.02
N PHE A 127 -3.26 6.99 19.30
CA PHE A 127 -3.18 5.62 19.77
C PHE A 127 -1.83 5.01 19.42
N LYS A 128 -1.16 4.41 20.42
CA LYS A 128 0.13 3.73 20.20
C LYS A 128 0.02 2.60 19.18
N ARG A 129 -1.12 1.89 19.13
CA ARG A 129 -1.34 0.73 18.25
C ARG A 129 -2.81 0.69 17.79
N PHE A 130 -3.09 0.05 16.66
CA PHE A 130 -4.45 -0.15 16.16
C PHE A 130 -5.26 -1.14 17.01
N GLY A 131 -6.59 -1.10 16.85
CA GLY A 131 -7.56 -1.83 17.67
C GLY A 131 -7.27 -3.32 17.76
N SER A 132 -7.17 -4.02 16.64
CA SER A 132 -6.95 -5.47 16.60
C SER A 132 -5.62 -5.88 17.25
N ALA A 133 -4.56 -5.07 17.13
CA ALA A 133 -3.30 -5.30 17.87
C ALA A 133 -3.48 -5.13 19.39
N LYS A 134 -4.36 -4.24 19.85
CA LYS A 134 -4.71 -4.10 21.27
C LYS A 134 -5.52 -5.31 21.76
N VAL A 135 -6.49 -5.77 20.98
CA VAL A 135 -7.33 -6.95 21.27
C VAL A 135 -6.47 -8.22 21.31
N MET A 136 -5.67 -8.46 20.27
CA MET A 136 -4.78 -9.63 20.15
C MET A 136 -3.87 -9.77 21.37
N ARG A 137 -3.24 -8.68 21.82
CA ARG A 137 -2.42 -8.69 23.05
C ARG A 137 -3.20 -9.05 24.31
N SER A 138 -4.45 -8.59 24.42
CA SER A 138 -5.29 -8.92 25.59
C SER A 138 -5.70 -10.39 25.58
N LEU A 139 -6.12 -10.91 24.41
CA LEU A 139 -6.44 -12.32 24.23
C LEU A 139 -5.23 -13.23 24.48
N PHE A 140 -4.05 -12.89 23.94
CA PHE A 140 -2.83 -13.67 24.18
C PHE A 140 -2.45 -13.75 25.65
N LYS A 141 -2.58 -12.65 26.40
CA LYS A 141 -2.33 -12.66 27.85
C LYS A 141 -3.27 -13.63 28.57
N ARG A 142 -4.53 -13.74 28.15
CA ARG A 142 -5.49 -14.69 28.74
C ARG A 142 -5.22 -16.14 28.36
N LEU A 143 -4.89 -16.39 27.09
CA LEU A 143 -4.80 -17.75 26.55
C LEU A 143 -3.44 -18.43 26.79
N LEU A 144 -2.33 -17.67 26.84
CA LEU A 144 -0.97 -18.24 26.94
C LEU A 144 -0.29 -18.04 28.30
N LEU A 145 -0.63 -17.03 29.10
CA LEU A 145 0.00 -16.85 30.43
C LEU A 145 -0.36 -17.93 31.46
N PRO A 146 -1.57 -18.54 31.45
CA PRO A 146 -1.87 -19.65 32.36
C PRO A 146 -1.07 -20.93 32.04
N LEU A 147 -0.73 -21.15 30.77
CA LEU A 147 0.00 -22.35 30.33
C LEU A 147 1.47 -22.36 30.76
N GLN A 148 2.08 -21.19 31.01
CA GLN A 148 3.45 -21.09 31.54
C GLN A 148 3.55 -21.22 33.06
N LYS A 149 2.43 -21.08 33.80
CA LYS A 149 2.41 -21.23 35.27
C LYS A 149 2.06 -22.64 35.75
N GLY A 150 1.58 -23.51 34.85
CA GLY A 150 1.15 -24.87 35.19
C GLY A 150 2.26 -25.94 35.20
N SER A 151 3.52 -25.60 34.89
CA SER A 151 4.62 -26.58 34.78
C SER A 151 5.60 -26.60 35.95
N LEU A 152 5.30 -25.95 37.08
CA LEU A 152 6.21 -25.85 38.25
C LEU A 152 5.57 -26.27 39.58
N GLY A 153 4.54 -27.14 39.56
CA GLY A 153 3.96 -27.70 40.79
C GLY A 153 3.77 -29.21 40.68
N GLY A 154 4.80 -29.99 41.02
CA GLY A 154 4.69 -31.43 41.29
C GLY A 154 4.38 -31.69 42.77
N PRO A 155 3.64 -32.76 43.12
CA PRO A 155 3.10 -32.96 44.47
C PRO A 155 4.16 -33.44 45.47
N SER A 156 3.89 -33.11 46.74
CA SER A 156 4.63 -33.51 47.95
C SER A 156 4.62 -35.01 48.22
#